data_AF-A0A7J7FZA8-F1
#
_entry.id   AF-A0A7J7FZA8-F1
#
_cell.length_a   1.000
_cell.length_b   1.000
_cell.length_c   1.000
_cell.angle_alpha   90.00
_cell.angle_beta   90.00
_cell.angle_gamma   90.00
#
_symmetry.space_group_name_H-M   'P 1'
#
loop_
_entity.id
_entity.type
_entity.pdbx_description
1 polymer ?
#
loop_
_entity_poly.entity_id
_entity_poly.type
_entity_poly.pdbx_seq_one_letter_code
_entity_poly.pdbx_strand_id
1 'polypeptide(L)'
;MAKHLKDLLSSDRIAGFKRHFSIPEDVRMSLVADGTLDMEREDETTIVFPLLSIAEGGVRFPLHPFLRAVFRHWSLIPFQPNVNFFRIIMGVIALNRRLRINLGIPAIRHCYALAKSFGRHGRFFLRAKDIDH
;
A
#
# COMPACT_ATOMS: atom_id res chain seq x y z
N MET A 1 17.14 -5.57 4.39
CA MET A 1 15.87 -5.96 3.74
C MET A 1 15.66 -5.26 2.39
N ALA A 2 15.71 -3.92 2.30
CA ALA A 2 15.50 -3.18 1.04
C ALA A 2 16.46 -3.51 -0.12
N LYS A 3 17.71 -3.90 0.16
CA LYS A 3 18.72 -4.26 -0.87
C LYS A 3 18.32 -5.53 -1.65
N HIS A 4 17.89 -6.58 -0.94
CA HIS A 4 17.37 -7.81 -1.55
C HIS A 4 16.07 -7.62 -2.34
N LEU A 5 15.27 -6.60 -2.01
CA LEU A 5 14.02 -6.31 -2.70
C LEU A 5 14.25 -5.70 -4.09
N LYS A 6 15.32 -4.93 -4.26
CA LYS A 6 15.77 -4.43 -5.58
C LYS A 6 16.34 -5.57 -6.44
N ASP A 7 17.07 -6.49 -5.82
CA ASP A 7 17.62 -7.66 -6.50
C ASP A 7 16.52 -8.60 -7.05
N LEU A 8 15.35 -8.65 -6.39
CA LEU A 8 14.17 -9.39 -6.87
C LEU A 8 13.47 -8.77 -8.09
N LEU A 9 13.90 -7.59 -8.53
CA LEU A 9 13.26 -6.83 -9.61
C LEU A 9 14.19 -6.50 -10.78
N SER A 10 15.31 -7.22 -10.95
CA SER A 10 15.96 -7.30 -12.26
C SER A 10 14.96 -7.88 -13.29
N SER A 11 15.10 -7.55 -14.58
CA SER A 11 14.18 -7.99 -15.65
C SER A 11 13.85 -9.49 -15.58
N ASP A 12 14.84 -10.31 -15.23
CA ASP A 12 14.71 -11.77 -15.13
C ASP A 12 13.95 -12.26 -13.88
N ARG A 13 13.71 -11.39 -12.89
CA ARG A 13 13.11 -11.75 -11.59
C ARG A 13 11.70 -11.20 -11.36
N ILE A 14 11.20 -10.31 -12.23
CA ILE A 14 9.80 -9.84 -12.17
C ILE A 14 8.81 -11.01 -12.22
N ALA A 15 9.06 -12.02 -13.05
CA ALA A 15 8.22 -13.22 -13.10
C ALA A 15 8.23 -13.99 -11.75
N GLY A 16 9.40 -14.07 -11.11
CA GLY A 16 9.53 -14.65 -9.77
C GLY A 16 8.78 -13.83 -8.71
N PHE A 17 8.86 -12.51 -8.78
CA PHE A 17 8.13 -11.59 -7.90
C PHE A 17 6.60 -11.76 -8.07
N LYS A 18 6.11 -11.77 -9.32
CA LYS A 18 4.69 -11.99 -9.62
C LYS A 18 4.21 -13.31 -9.04
N ARG A 19 4.95 -14.41 -9.25
CA ARG A 19 4.63 -15.71 -8.66
C ARG A 19 4.62 -15.67 -7.13
N HIS A 20 5.65 -15.10 -6.51
CA HIS A 20 5.78 -15.05 -5.06
C HIS A 20 4.64 -14.27 -4.38
N PHE A 21 4.17 -13.19 -5.00
CA PHE A 21 3.08 -12.37 -4.48
C PHE A 21 1.71 -12.66 -5.12
N SER A 22 1.62 -13.74 -5.91
CA SER A 22 0.41 -14.16 -6.63
C SER A 22 -0.23 -13.04 -7.46
N ILE A 23 0.61 -12.25 -8.14
CA ILE A 23 0.18 -11.17 -9.02
C ILE A 23 -0.29 -11.78 -10.35
N PRO A 24 -1.50 -11.43 -10.84
CA PRO A 24 -2.03 -11.95 -12.08
C PRO A 24 -1.13 -11.71 -13.30
N GLU A 25 -1.17 -12.62 -14.28
CA GLU A 25 -0.26 -12.54 -15.43
C GLU A 25 -0.54 -11.34 -16.35
N ASP A 26 -1.79 -10.91 -16.43
CA ASP A 26 -2.26 -9.74 -17.17
C ASP A 26 -1.82 -8.40 -16.56
N VAL A 27 -1.32 -8.39 -15.31
CA VAL A 27 -0.73 -7.20 -14.70
C VAL A 27 0.70 -7.01 -15.17
N ARG A 28 0.92 -5.92 -15.92
CA ARG A 28 2.26 -5.45 -16.32
C ARG A 28 2.91 -4.69 -15.17
N MET A 29 4.19 -4.95 -14.93
CA MET A 29 4.95 -4.32 -13.85
C MET A 29 6.29 -3.79 -14.37
N SER A 30 6.67 -2.61 -13.90
CA SER A 30 8.00 -2.05 -14.09
C SER A 30 8.47 -1.42 -12.78
N LEU A 31 9.77 -1.50 -12.50
CA LEU A 31 10.36 -0.81 -11.37
C LEU A 31 10.66 0.64 -11.79
N VAL A 32 10.09 1.59 -11.07
CA VAL A 32 10.37 3.02 -11.28
C VAL A 32 11.31 3.51 -10.17
N ALA A 33 12.35 4.23 -10.53
CA ALA A 33 13.25 4.86 -9.56
C ALA A 33 12.56 6.07 -8.91
N ASP A 34 12.80 6.26 -7.60
CA ASP A 34 12.12 7.26 -6.76
C ASP A 34 12.30 8.71 -7.27
N GLY A 35 13.39 8.99 -8.00
CA GLY A 35 13.69 10.30 -8.59
C GLY A 35 13.12 10.54 -9.98
N THR A 36 12.42 9.57 -10.57
CA THR A 36 11.87 9.63 -11.94
C THR A 36 10.35 9.65 -11.96
N LEU A 37 9.73 9.78 -10.79
CA LEU A 37 8.29 9.82 -10.64
C LEU A 37 7.80 11.26 -10.81
N ASP A 38 7.60 11.65 -12.07
CA ASP A 38 6.65 12.72 -12.36
C ASP A 38 5.27 12.20 -11.95
N MET A 39 4.74 12.73 -10.85
CA MET A 39 3.41 12.38 -10.35
C MET A 39 2.29 12.77 -11.34
N GLU A 40 2.64 13.46 -12.42
CA GLU A 40 1.83 13.85 -13.57
C GLU A 40 2.06 12.90 -14.76
N ARG A 41 2.22 11.59 -14.52
CA ARG A 41 2.18 10.65 -15.65
C ARG A 41 0.81 10.74 -16.34
N GLU A 42 0.83 11.01 -17.64
CA GLU A 42 -0.35 11.12 -18.51
C GLU A 42 -1.11 9.80 -18.69
N ASP A 43 -0.58 8.66 -18.26
CA ASP A 43 -1.20 7.36 -18.49
C ASP A 43 -2.15 6.94 -17.36
N GLU A 44 -3.46 7.14 -17.58
CA GLU A 44 -4.54 6.72 -16.65
C GLU A 44 -4.55 5.21 -16.31
N THR A 45 -3.75 4.41 -17.01
CA THR A 45 -3.69 2.95 -16.86
C THR A 45 -2.60 2.47 -15.91
N THR A 46 -1.69 3.34 -15.47
CA THR A 46 -0.58 2.95 -14.58
C THR A 46 -0.80 3.44 -13.16
N ILE A 47 -0.65 2.52 -12.20
CA ILE A 47 -0.74 2.85 -10.77
C ILE A 47 0.60 2.53 -10.11
N VAL A 48 1.19 3.54 -9.47
CA VAL A 48 2.47 3.38 -8.77
C VAL A 48 2.22 2.95 -7.33
N PHE A 49 2.87 1.86 -6.93
CA PHE A 49 2.90 1.37 -5.56
C PHE A 49 4.31 1.43 -4.99
N PRO A 50 4.48 1.84 -3.72
CA PRO A 50 5.73 1.60 -3.02
C PRO A 50 5.96 0.09 -2.96
N LEU A 51 7.15 -0.38 -3.32
CA LEU A 51 7.47 -1.82 -3.31
C LEU A 51 7.21 -2.46 -1.94
N LEU A 52 7.51 -1.71 -0.87
CA LEU A 52 7.26 -2.13 0.51
C LEU A 52 5.77 -2.34 0.81
N SER A 53 4.84 -1.68 0.09
CA SER A 53 3.41 -1.93 0.29
C SER A 53 3.01 -3.36 -0.07
N ILE A 54 3.67 -3.96 -1.06
CA ILE A 54 3.44 -5.36 -1.49
C ILE A 54 4.21 -6.32 -0.59
N ALA A 55 5.50 -6.06 -0.42
CA ALA A 55 6.41 -6.95 0.29
C ALA A 55 6.14 -7.02 1.80
N GLU A 56 5.90 -5.87 2.44
CA GLU A 56 5.74 -5.76 3.89
C GLU A 56 4.34 -5.28 4.29
N GLY A 57 3.71 -4.47 3.44
CA GLY A 57 2.37 -3.91 3.66
C GLY A 57 1.23 -4.90 3.42
N GLY A 58 1.52 -6.05 2.81
CA GLY A 58 0.54 -7.11 2.58
C GLY A 58 -0.43 -6.85 1.42
N VAL A 59 -0.20 -5.82 0.59
CA VAL A 59 -1.03 -5.55 -0.60
C VAL A 59 -0.94 -6.72 -1.58
N ARG A 60 -2.08 -7.12 -2.12
CA ARG A 60 -2.23 -8.17 -3.15
C ARG A 60 -3.12 -7.67 -4.28
N PHE A 61 -3.02 -8.32 -5.43
CA PHE A 61 -3.77 -7.98 -6.64
C PHE A 61 -4.74 -9.11 -7.00
N PRO A 62 -5.97 -8.80 -7.45
CA PRO A 62 -6.57 -7.47 -7.54
C PRO A 62 -6.75 -6.81 -6.16
N LEU A 63 -6.74 -5.47 -6.13
CA LEU A 63 -6.81 -4.72 -4.86
C LEU A 63 -8.10 -5.02 -4.12
N HIS A 64 -7.98 -5.27 -2.82
CA HIS A 64 -9.14 -5.50 -1.97
C HIS A 64 -10.10 -4.29 -2.01
N PRO A 65 -11.43 -4.50 -2.14
CA PRO A 65 -12.39 -3.40 -2.24
C PRO A 65 -12.29 -2.39 -1.09
N PHE A 66 -12.05 -2.88 0.14
CA PHE A 66 -11.87 -2.02 1.31
C PHE A 66 -10.65 -1.10 1.20
N LEU A 67 -9.52 -1.58 0.64
CA LEU A 67 -8.34 -0.75 0.43
C LEU A 67 -8.64 0.38 -0.58
N ARG A 68 -9.41 0.09 -1.63
CA ARG A 68 -9.87 1.11 -2.60
C ARG A 68 -10.79 2.14 -1.95
N ALA A 69 -11.71 1.71 -1.09
CA ALA A 69 -12.59 2.61 -0.35
C ALA A 69 -11.81 3.52 0.61
N VAL A 70 -10.76 2.97 1.24
CA VAL A 70 -9.83 3.70 2.10
C VAL A 70 -9.06 4.78 1.33
N PHE A 71 -8.52 4.47 0.15
CA PHE A 71 -7.87 5.47 -0.70
C PHE A 71 -8.81 6.60 -1.09
N ARG A 72 -10.05 6.26 -1.50
CA ARG A 72 -11.08 7.24 -1.83
C ARG A 72 -11.46 8.11 -0.64
N HIS A 73 -11.54 7.53 0.55
CA HIS A 73 -11.95 8.25 1.76
C HIS A 73 -10.97 9.35 2.16
N TRP A 74 -9.66 9.10 2.04
CA TRP A 74 -8.62 10.08 2.36
C TRP A 74 -8.07 10.82 1.14
N SER A 75 -8.67 10.63 -0.05
CA SER A 75 -8.20 11.20 -1.32
C SER A 75 -6.71 10.93 -1.56
N LEU A 76 -6.27 9.70 -1.27
CA LEU A 76 -4.87 9.29 -1.41
C LEU A 76 -4.67 8.42 -2.64
N ILE A 77 -3.58 8.66 -3.36
CA ILE A 77 -3.08 7.70 -4.36
C ILE A 77 -2.14 6.67 -3.70
N PRO A 78 -2.00 5.45 -4.23
CA PRO A 78 -1.24 4.39 -3.54
C PRO A 78 0.24 4.71 -3.28
N PHE A 79 0.85 5.63 -4.01
CA PHE A 79 2.23 6.06 -3.79
C PHE A 79 2.43 6.95 -2.54
N GLN A 80 1.40 7.67 -2.11
CA GLN A 80 1.50 8.67 -1.05
C GLN A 80 1.66 8.09 0.38
N PRO A 81 1.05 6.95 0.74
CA PRO A 81 1.25 6.36 2.07
C PRO A 81 2.55 5.59 2.21
N ASN A 82 3.04 5.49 3.44
CA ASN A 82 4.13 4.60 3.80
C ASN A 82 3.64 3.18 4.13
N VAL A 83 4.59 2.26 4.40
CA VAL A 83 4.29 0.85 4.71
C VAL A 83 3.39 0.67 5.93
N ASN A 84 3.45 1.56 6.94
CA ASN A 84 2.62 1.46 8.14
C ASN A 84 1.13 1.58 7.80
N PHE A 85 0.77 2.51 6.92
CA PHE A 85 -0.60 2.66 6.45
C PHE A 85 -1.13 1.33 5.90
N PHE A 86 -0.39 0.72 4.97
CA PHE A 86 -0.79 -0.54 4.35
C PHE A 86 -0.92 -1.68 5.36
N ARG A 87 0.04 -1.82 6.28
CA ARG A 87 0.00 -2.88 7.31
C ARG A 87 -1.27 -2.79 8.16
N ILE A 88 -1.69 -1.59 8.56
CA ILE A 88 -2.89 -1.40 9.36
C ILE A 88 -4.14 -1.75 8.54
N ILE A 89 -4.29 -1.22 7.34
CA ILE A 89 -5.47 -1.47 6.50
C ILE A 89 -5.60 -2.95 6.12
N MET A 90 -4.50 -3.57 5.69
CA MET A 90 -4.48 -5.00 5.35
C MET A 90 -4.67 -5.89 6.60
N GLY A 91 -4.17 -5.44 7.76
CA GLY A 91 -4.44 -6.07 9.05
C GLY A 91 -5.92 -6.07 9.41
N VAL A 92 -6.63 -4.95 9.22
CA VAL A 92 -8.08 -4.85 9.41
C VAL A 92 -8.83 -5.80 8.48
N ILE A 93 -8.42 -5.89 7.21
CA ILE A 93 -9.01 -6.85 6.26
C ILE A 93 -8.82 -8.29 6.75
N ALA A 94 -7.62 -8.63 7.21
CA ALA A 94 -7.32 -9.96 7.73
C ALA A 94 -8.11 -10.28 9.01
N LEU A 95 -8.27 -9.31 9.91
CA LEU A 95 -9.06 -9.43 11.13
C LEU A 95 -10.54 -9.63 10.82
N ASN A 96 -11.13 -8.80 9.96
CA ASN A 96 -12.52 -8.95 9.52
C ASN A 96 -12.79 -10.35 8.98
N ARG A 97 -11.89 -10.87 8.12
CA ARG A 97 -12.00 -12.22 7.56
C ARG A 97 -11.90 -13.31 8.64
N ARG A 98 -10.95 -13.19 9.57
CA ARG A 98 -10.69 -14.23 10.59
C ARG A 98 -11.77 -14.27 11.67
N LEU A 99 -12.20 -13.11 12.14
CA LEU A 99 -13.14 -12.98 13.24
C LEU A 99 -14.60 -12.85 12.78
N ARG A 100 -14.85 -12.79 11.47
CA ARG A 100 -16.18 -12.57 10.86
C ARG A 100 -16.85 -11.30 11.37
N ILE A 101 -16.06 -10.25 11.55
CA ILE A 101 -16.50 -8.90 11.95
C ILE A 101 -16.39 -7.94 10.76
N ASN A 102 -16.97 -6.74 10.90
CA ASN A 102 -16.98 -5.71 9.85
C ASN A 102 -16.44 -4.37 10.37
N LEU A 103 -15.16 -4.34 10.72
CA LEU A 103 -14.45 -3.11 11.05
C LEU A 103 -14.29 -2.28 9.77
N GLY A 104 -14.99 -1.16 9.72
CA GLY A 104 -14.92 -0.20 8.62
C GLY A 104 -13.97 0.97 8.89
N ILE A 105 -13.97 1.93 7.97
CA ILE A 105 -13.24 3.21 8.10
C ILE A 105 -13.54 3.93 9.43
N PRO A 106 -14.79 3.95 9.96
CA PRO A 106 -15.06 4.58 11.27
C PRO A 106 -14.27 3.97 12.42
N ALA A 107 -14.12 2.64 12.46
CA ALA A 107 -13.33 1.96 13.50
C ALA A 107 -11.84 2.34 13.40
N ILE A 108 -11.32 2.42 12.17
CA ILE A 108 -9.94 2.86 11.95
C ILE A 108 -9.75 4.31 12.39
N ARG A 109 -10.69 5.19 12.07
CA ARG A 109 -10.67 6.60 12.50
C ARG A 109 -10.85 6.77 14.00
N HIS A 110 -11.49 5.82 14.67
CA HIS A 110 -11.60 5.83 16.11
C HIS A 110 -10.24 5.59 16.76
N CYS A 111 -9.47 4.60 16.26
CA CYS A 111 -8.18 4.25 16.85
C CYS A 111 -6.98 5.03 16.29
N TYR A 112 -7.08 5.55 15.06
CA TYR A 112 -5.97 6.16 14.35
C TYR A 112 -6.32 7.52 13.75
N ALA A 113 -5.34 8.40 13.69
CA ALA A 113 -5.36 9.65 12.95
C ALA A 113 -4.45 9.53 11.71
N LEU A 114 -4.92 10.02 10.56
CA LEU A 114 -4.08 10.18 9.39
C LEU A 114 -3.10 11.34 9.64
N ALA A 115 -1.81 11.07 9.52
CA ALA A 115 -0.74 12.06 9.64
C ALA A 115 0.16 11.98 8.41
N LYS A 116 0.92 13.05 8.17
CA LYS A 116 1.93 13.12 7.11
C LYS A 116 3.28 13.40 7.75
N SER A 117 4.31 12.64 7.38
CA SER A 117 5.65 12.89 7.91
C SER A 117 6.20 14.22 7.37
N PHE A 118 6.99 14.93 8.17
CA PHE A 118 7.65 16.15 7.73
C PHE A 118 8.73 15.86 6.67
N GLY A 119 8.94 16.79 5.74
CA GLY A 119 9.96 16.71 4.68
C GLY A 119 9.40 16.76 3.25
N ARG A 120 10.29 16.98 2.27
CA ARG A 120 9.95 17.15 0.84
C ARG A 120 9.22 15.95 0.23
N HIS A 121 9.46 14.76 0.76
CA HIS A 121 8.80 13.50 0.35
C HIS A 121 7.94 12.91 1.48
N GLY A 122 7.32 13.78 2.29
CA GLY A 122 6.47 13.36 3.41
C GLY A 122 5.39 12.37 2.98
N ARG A 123 5.39 11.18 3.60
CA ARG A 123 4.43 10.10 3.31
C ARG A 123 3.33 10.07 4.37
N PHE A 124 2.14 9.66 3.95
CA PHE A 124 1.01 9.50 4.86
C PHE A 124 1.14 8.21 5.69
N PHE A 125 0.73 8.26 6.94
CA PHE A 125 0.73 7.13 7.86
C PHE A 125 -0.40 7.24 8.87
N LEU A 126 -0.73 6.12 9.52
CA LEU A 126 -1.77 6.08 10.55
C LEU A 126 -1.11 6.08 11.92
N ARG A 127 -1.28 7.19 12.64
CA ARG A 127 -0.79 7.36 14.01
C ARG A 127 -1.89 6.92 14.98
N ALA A 128 -1.55 6.06 15.94
CA ALA A 128 -2.50 5.73 17.02
C ALA A 128 -2.91 7.00 17.76
N LYS A 129 -4.19 7.10 18.11
CA LYS A 129 -4.66 8.12 19.04
C LYS A 129 -4.40 7.62 20.46
N ASP A 130 -4.05 8.53 21.37
CA ASP A 130 -4.22 8.25 22.79
C ASP A 130 -5.72 8.14 23.01
N ILE A 131 -6.17 6.92 23.24
CA ILE A 131 -7.53 6.64 23.65
C ILE A 131 -7.40 6.34 25.13
N ASP A 132 -7.75 7.30 25.99
CA ASP A 132 -7.91 7.02 27.41
C ASP A 132 -8.98 5.91 27.52
N HIS A 133 -8.61 4.79 28.14
CA HIS A 133 -9.49 3.65 28.41
C HIS A 133 -9.83 3.65 29.90
#